data_AF-A0A3L7X6J3-F1
#
_entry.id   AF-A0A3L7X6J3-F1
#
_cell.length_a   1.000
_cell.length_b   1.000
_cell.length_c   1.000
_cell.angle_alpha   90.00
_cell.angle_beta   90.00
_cell.angle_gamma   90.00
#
_symmetry.space_group_name_H-M   'P 1'
#
loop_
_entity.id
_entity.type
_entity.pdbx_description
1 polymer ?
#
loop_
_entity_poly.entity_id
_entity_poly.type
_entity_poly.pdbx_seq_one_letter_code
_entity_poly.pdbx_strand_id
1 'polypeptide(L)'
;MPNYRATRRLALTLTILLAASAALACRSDRPEPAPTPTATATATPVGFPAQDLRSIDWKSAAVLDELRKHFNGGEVEPKRVAYADLTGDGQEDALVIVESGGTLGDLGAAVYSLSAGRASVLAWIDRGGQIELRLPNVGPNSALIIVKQGLFAAGDANCCPSRIKETSLRWDGSAFAIFGEQTIPRQ
;
A
#
# COMPACT_ATOMS: atom_id res chain seq x y z
N MET A 1 18.24 -45.71 10.29
CA MET A 1 17.88 -45.89 11.72
C MET A 1 16.52 -45.27 11.95
N PRO A 2 15.58 -45.98 12.60
CA PRO A 2 14.16 -45.67 12.58
C PRO A 2 13.66 -44.95 13.85
N ASN A 3 12.43 -44.42 13.73
CA ASN A 3 11.42 -44.21 14.78
C ASN A 3 11.51 -42.98 15.70
N TYR A 4 10.52 -42.08 15.58
CA TYR A 4 9.85 -41.48 16.74
C TYR A 4 8.33 -41.49 16.57
N ARG A 5 7.71 -42.44 17.27
CA ARG A 5 6.29 -42.48 17.75
C ARG A 5 6.16 -41.46 18.91
N ALA A 6 5.03 -40.94 19.36
CA ALA A 6 3.60 -40.97 19.05
C ALA A 6 2.89 -40.04 20.09
N THR A 7 1.68 -39.59 19.73
CA THR A 7 0.48 -39.40 20.59
C THR A 7 0.50 -38.50 21.85
N ARG A 8 -0.47 -37.56 21.90
CA ARG A 8 -1.38 -37.21 23.03
C ARG A 8 -2.50 -36.31 22.48
N ARG A 9 -3.71 -36.79 22.19
CA ARG A 9 -4.91 -37.02 23.03
C ARG A 9 -5.35 -35.86 23.95
N LEU A 10 -6.54 -35.33 23.59
CA LEU A 10 -7.68 -34.85 24.39
C LEU A 10 -7.50 -33.73 25.43
N ALA A 11 -8.28 -32.66 25.26
CA ALA A 11 -9.26 -32.24 26.27
C ALA A 11 -10.38 -31.41 25.62
N LEU A 12 -11.60 -31.93 25.76
CA LEU A 12 -12.87 -31.32 25.41
C LEU A 12 -13.31 -30.48 26.62
N THR A 13 -13.65 -29.20 26.45
CA THR A 13 -14.39 -28.47 27.51
C THR A 13 -15.48 -27.62 26.88
N LEU A 14 -16.70 -28.14 27.02
CA LEU A 14 -17.98 -27.54 26.74
C LEU A 14 -18.32 -26.56 27.89
N THR A 15 -18.67 -25.31 27.58
CA THR A 15 -19.43 -24.48 28.52
C THR A 15 -20.53 -23.74 27.75
N ILE A 16 -21.77 -24.13 28.03
CA ILE A 16 -23.01 -23.50 27.62
C ILE A 16 -23.37 -22.48 28.71
N LEU A 17 -23.68 -21.24 28.35
CA LEU A 17 -24.47 -20.37 29.23
C LEU A 17 -25.66 -19.74 28.49
N LEU A 18 -26.79 -19.86 29.16
CA LEU A 18 -28.14 -19.53 28.75
C LEU A 18 -28.50 -18.07 29.08
N ALA A 19 -29.36 -17.50 28.22
CA ALA A 19 -30.51 -16.64 28.51
C ALA A 19 -30.31 -15.26 29.19
N ALA A 20 -30.81 -14.22 28.50
CA ALA A 20 -31.89 -13.37 29.04
C ALA A 20 -32.48 -12.48 27.92
N SER A 21 -33.76 -12.69 27.64
CA SER A 21 -34.61 -11.81 26.83
C SER A 21 -35.06 -10.63 27.69
N ALA A 22 -34.93 -9.40 27.21
CA ALA A 22 -35.63 -8.24 27.76
C ALA A 22 -36.31 -7.46 26.64
N ALA A 23 -37.58 -7.14 26.88
CA ALA A 23 -38.55 -6.62 25.94
C ALA A 23 -38.46 -5.09 25.76
N LEU A 24 -38.88 -4.67 24.56
CA LEU A 24 -39.57 -3.44 24.17
C LEU A 24 -39.35 -2.16 24.99
N ALA A 25 -38.75 -1.17 24.31
CA ALA A 25 -39.25 0.20 24.32
C ALA A 25 -39.15 0.77 22.88
N CYS A 26 -40.25 0.66 22.12
CA CYS A 26 -40.41 1.39 20.86
C CYS A 26 -40.54 2.89 21.16
N ARG A 27 -39.47 3.66 20.97
CA ARG A 27 -39.57 5.12 20.76
C ARG A 27 -39.44 5.39 19.26
N SER A 28 -40.56 5.81 18.66
CA SER A 28 -40.60 6.36 17.31
C SER A 28 -40.07 7.80 17.33
N ASP A 29 -38.75 7.95 17.49
CA ASP A 29 -38.09 9.20 17.13
C ASP A 29 -38.00 9.23 15.60
N ARG A 30 -38.89 9.99 14.97
CA ARG A 30 -38.85 10.26 13.54
C ARG A 30 -37.69 11.22 13.31
N PRO A 31 -36.57 10.80 12.70
CA PRO A 31 -35.45 11.68 12.47
C PRO A 31 -35.91 12.81 11.56
N GLU A 32 -35.70 14.05 11.99
CA GLU A 32 -35.81 15.21 11.12
C GLU A 32 -34.89 14.97 9.92
N PRO A 33 -35.37 15.12 8.67
CA PRO A 33 -34.53 14.91 7.50
C PRO A 33 -33.38 15.92 7.56
N ALA A 34 -32.20 15.43 7.91
CA ALA A 34 -30.99 16.21 7.90
C ALA A 34 -30.85 16.87 6.52
N PRO A 35 -30.46 18.17 6.45
CA PRO A 35 -30.26 18.85 5.19
C PRO A 35 -29.34 17.99 4.32
N THR A 36 -29.81 17.62 3.14
CA THR A 36 -29.03 16.85 2.17
C THR A 36 -27.74 17.64 1.93
N PRO A 37 -26.55 17.10 2.27
CA PRO A 37 -25.31 17.78 1.96
C PRO A 37 -25.29 17.98 0.45
N THR A 38 -25.28 19.25 0.04
CA THR A 38 -25.03 19.58 -1.36
C THR A 38 -23.64 19.06 -1.66
N ALA A 39 -23.54 17.99 -2.47
CA ALA A 39 -22.27 17.41 -2.85
C ALA A 39 -21.47 18.47 -3.60
N THR A 40 -20.49 19.07 -2.91
CA THR A 40 -19.48 19.91 -3.54
C THR A 40 -18.79 19.05 -4.58
N ALA A 41 -18.87 19.44 -5.86
CA ALA A 41 -18.19 18.75 -6.93
C ALA A 41 -16.68 18.71 -6.60
N THR A 42 -16.18 17.51 -6.28
CA THR A 42 -14.75 17.25 -6.10
C THR A 42 -14.05 17.65 -7.39
N ALA A 43 -13.05 18.53 -7.29
CA ALA A 43 -12.25 18.95 -8.42
C ALA A 43 -11.74 17.70 -9.18
N THR A 44 -11.92 17.69 -10.50
CA THR A 44 -11.43 16.60 -11.35
C THR A 44 -9.94 16.39 -11.08
N PRO A 45 -9.50 15.17 -10.71
CA PRO A 45 -8.09 14.87 -10.55
C PRO A 45 -7.34 15.31 -11.82
N VAL A 46 -6.23 16.03 -11.62
CA VAL A 46 -5.30 16.38 -12.70
C VAL A 46 -4.59 15.10 -13.11
N GLY A 47 -5.26 14.29 -13.93
CA GLY A 47 -4.68 13.10 -14.55
C GLY A 47 -4.37 13.33 -16.01
N PHE A 48 -3.92 12.30 -16.71
CA PHE A 48 -3.77 12.28 -18.17
C PHE A 48 -4.66 11.20 -18.79
N PRO A 49 -5.11 11.36 -20.04
CA PRO A 49 -5.96 10.37 -20.70
C PRO A 49 -5.21 9.03 -20.83
N ALA A 50 -5.88 7.93 -20.47
CA ALA A 50 -5.35 6.58 -20.62
C ALA A 50 -6.51 5.58 -20.79
N GLN A 51 -6.32 4.58 -21.65
CA GLN A 51 -7.29 3.48 -21.79
C GLN A 51 -7.08 2.43 -20.69
N ASP A 52 -5.83 2.15 -20.38
CA ASP A 52 -5.38 1.27 -19.29
C ASP A 52 -4.02 1.78 -18.76
N LEU A 53 -3.65 1.39 -17.53
CA LEU A 53 -2.40 1.87 -16.93
C LEU A 53 -1.14 1.31 -17.62
N ARG A 54 -1.23 0.17 -18.30
CA ARG A 54 -0.10 -0.49 -18.97
C ARG A 54 0.25 0.16 -20.31
N SER A 55 -0.71 0.86 -20.91
CA SER A 55 -0.56 1.63 -22.14
C SER A 55 0.13 2.99 -21.95
N ILE A 56 0.33 3.41 -20.70
CA ILE A 56 0.93 4.70 -20.37
C ILE A 56 2.41 4.70 -20.76
N ASP A 57 2.82 5.74 -21.49
CA ASP A 57 4.23 6.05 -21.64
C ASP A 57 4.75 6.75 -20.38
N TRP A 58 5.29 5.96 -19.45
CA TRP A 58 5.88 6.44 -18.19
C TRP A 58 7.13 7.31 -18.38
N LYS A 59 7.67 7.41 -19.60
CA LYS A 59 8.77 8.33 -19.96
C LYS A 59 8.26 9.63 -20.59
N SER A 60 6.96 9.79 -20.79
CA SER A 60 6.41 11.01 -21.34
C SER A 60 6.67 12.20 -20.42
N ALA A 61 6.89 13.38 -21.01
CA ALA A 61 7.18 14.60 -20.25
C ALA A 61 6.06 14.94 -19.25
N ALA A 62 4.80 14.70 -19.61
CA ALA A 62 3.66 14.95 -18.74
C ALA A 62 3.72 14.15 -17.42
N VAL A 63 4.07 12.87 -17.50
CA VAL A 63 4.26 12.01 -16.32
C VAL A 63 5.50 12.42 -15.55
N LEU A 64 6.63 12.59 -16.25
CA LEU A 64 7.91 12.86 -15.60
C LEU A 64 7.94 14.24 -14.91
N ASP A 65 7.27 15.25 -15.46
CA ASP A 65 7.23 16.59 -14.86
C ASP A 65 6.47 16.58 -13.53
N GLU A 66 5.38 15.83 -13.42
CA GLU A 66 4.64 15.64 -12.17
C GLU A 66 5.52 14.98 -11.10
N LEU A 67 6.16 13.85 -11.45
CA LEU A 67 7.02 13.10 -10.54
C LEU A 67 8.25 13.90 -10.11
N ARG A 68 8.93 14.56 -11.04
CA ARG A 68 10.12 15.39 -10.75
C ARG A 68 9.78 16.59 -9.90
N LYS A 69 8.60 17.19 -10.10
CA LYS A 69 8.13 18.29 -9.25
C LYS A 69 7.92 17.82 -7.81
N HIS A 70 7.36 16.62 -7.61
CA HIS A 70 7.11 16.07 -6.27
C HIS A 70 8.40 15.65 -5.56
N PHE A 71 9.28 14.90 -6.24
CA PHE A 71 10.51 14.36 -5.64
C PHE A 71 11.75 15.27 -5.79
N ASN A 72 11.59 16.47 -6.36
CA ASN A 72 12.67 17.40 -6.67
C ASN A 72 13.76 16.78 -7.58
N GLY A 73 13.33 16.00 -8.58
CA GLY A 73 14.20 15.29 -9.52
C GLY A 73 13.81 13.83 -9.72
N GLY A 74 14.78 13.05 -10.21
CA GLY A 74 14.64 11.61 -10.41
C GLY A 74 14.18 11.17 -11.80
N GLU A 75 14.19 9.86 -11.98
CA GLU A 75 13.89 9.16 -13.22
C GLU A 75 12.96 7.97 -12.96
N VAL A 76 12.24 7.54 -13.99
CA VAL A 76 11.41 6.33 -13.96
C VAL A 76 11.97 5.34 -14.96
N GLU A 77 12.23 4.12 -14.49
CA GLU A 77 12.52 2.97 -15.35
C GLU A 77 11.23 2.17 -15.56
N PRO A 78 10.63 2.14 -16.78
CA PRO A 78 9.35 1.47 -17.02
C PRO A 78 9.33 0.00 -16.64
N LYS A 79 10.48 -0.69 -16.69
CA LYS A 79 10.59 -2.10 -16.26
C LYS A 79 10.37 -2.30 -14.76
N ARG A 80 10.44 -1.23 -13.96
CA ARG A 80 10.18 -1.25 -12.51
C ARG A 80 8.78 -0.77 -12.15
N VAL A 81 7.96 -0.36 -13.12
CA VAL A 81 6.55 -0.09 -12.88
C VAL A 81 5.86 -1.42 -12.62
N ALA A 82 5.32 -1.56 -11.41
CA ALA A 82 4.57 -2.75 -11.01
C ALA A 82 3.07 -2.47 -11.08
N TYR A 83 2.29 -3.48 -11.40
CA TYR A 83 0.85 -3.37 -11.58
C TYR A 83 0.15 -4.43 -10.74
N ALA A 84 -0.82 -4.00 -9.93
CA ALA A 84 -1.68 -4.87 -9.14
C ALA A 84 -2.88 -4.06 -8.62
N ASP A 85 -3.92 -4.75 -8.15
CA ASP A 85 -4.96 -4.12 -7.34
C ASP A 85 -4.39 -3.79 -5.95
N LEU A 86 -3.98 -2.54 -5.75
CA LEU A 86 -3.35 -2.09 -4.50
C LEU A 86 -4.36 -1.56 -3.49
N THR A 87 -5.54 -1.14 -3.96
CA THR A 87 -6.63 -0.58 -3.15
C THR A 87 -7.74 -1.56 -2.80
N GLY A 88 -7.74 -2.74 -3.44
CA GLY A 88 -8.71 -3.82 -3.29
C GLY A 88 -10.09 -3.52 -3.87
N ASP A 89 -10.18 -2.56 -4.81
CA ASP A 89 -11.42 -2.21 -5.48
C ASP A 89 -11.68 -3.07 -6.75
N GLY A 90 -10.76 -3.98 -7.07
CA GLY A 90 -10.80 -4.84 -8.24
C GLY A 90 -10.29 -4.17 -9.53
N GLN A 91 -9.82 -2.93 -9.46
CA GLN A 91 -9.13 -2.25 -10.54
C GLN A 91 -7.62 -2.33 -10.35
N GLU A 92 -6.89 -2.30 -11.45
CA GLU A 92 -5.43 -2.34 -11.40
C GLU A 92 -4.89 -0.92 -11.13
N ASP A 93 -3.97 -0.83 -10.18
CA ASP A 93 -3.16 0.36 -9.89
C ASP A 93 -1.72 0.13 -10.37
N ALA A 94 -0.99 1.22 -10.60
CA ALA A 94 0.42 1.19 -10.98
C ALA A 94 1.30 1.80 -9.88
N LEU A 95 2.27 1.03 -9.38
CA LEU A 95 3.34 1.50 -8.52
C LEU A 95 4.51 1.98 -9.39
N VAL A 96 4.68 3.29 -9.49
CA VAL A 96 5.74 3.94 -10.27
C VAL A 96 6.85 4.37 -9.32
N ILE A 97 7.96 3.63 -9.33
CA ILE A 97 9.12 3.93 -8.50
C ILE A 97 9.95 5.03 -9.16
N VAL A 98 10.31 6.06 -8.38
CA VAL A 98 11.15 7.16 -8.82
C VAL A 98 12.56 6.95 -8.27
N GLU A 99 13.51 6.79 -9.18
CA GLU A 99 14.91 6.56 -8.86
C GLU A 99 15.68 7.88 -8.81
N SER A 100 16.71 7.93 -7.98
CA SER A 100 17.65 9.07 -7.95
C SER A 100 18.56 9.15 -9.18
N GLY A 101 18.70 8.07 -9.96
CA GLY A 101 19.70 7.95 -11.02
C GLY A 101 21.14 7.79 -10.49
N GLY A 102 21.34 7.57 -9.18
CA GLY A 102 22.64 7.44 -8.55
C GLY A 102 22.67 6.47 -7.38
N THR A 103 23.59 6.68 -6.42
CA THR A 103 23.79 5.78 -5.27
C THR A 103 22.76 5.95 -4.16
N LEU A 104 21.85 6.92 -4.26
CA LEU A 104 20.80 7.17 -3.26
C LEU A 104 19.64 6.17 -3.35
N GLY A 105 19.60 5.32 -4.38
CA GLY A 105 18.52 4.35 -4.58
C GLY A 105 17.23 5.01 -5.05
N ASP A 106 16.10 4.52 -4.56
CA ASP A 106 14.78 5.07 -4.87
C ASP A 106 14.52 6.30 -4.00
N LEU A 107 14.02 7.37 -4.61
CA LEU A 107 13.58 8.59 -3.91
C LEU A 107 12.22 8.37 -3.25
N GLY A 108 11.38 7.54 -3.85
CA GLY A 108 10.02 7.25 -3.43
C GLY A 108 9.25 6.53 -4.54
N ALA A 109 7.93 6.51 -4.41
CA ALA A 109 7.05 6.01 -5.46
C ALA A 109 5.75 6.79 -5.52
N ALA A 110 5.10 6.78 -6.68
CA ALA A 110 3.72 7.22 -6.86
C ALA A 110 2.84 6.02 -7.16
N VAL A 111 1.64 5.99 -6.58
CA VAL A 111 0.60 5.03 -6.95
C VAL A 111 -0.37 5.74 -7.87
N TYR A 112 -0.48 5.27 -9.10
CA TYR A 112 -1.45 5.73 -10.07
C TYR A 112 -2.66 4.81 -10.08
N SER A 113 -3.84 5.40 -10.20
CA SER A 113 -5.10 4.67 -10.43
C SER A 113 -5.80 5.22 -11.67
N LEU A 114 -6.63 4.40 -12.29
CA LEU A 114 -7.40 4.77 -13.48
C LEU A 114 -8.86 5.04 -13.10
N SER A 115 -9.34 6.26 -13.36
CA SER A 115 -10.75 6.61 -13.14
C SER A 115 -11.29 7.40 -14.32
N ALA A 116 -12.45 6.97 -14.84
CA ALA A 116 -13.12 7.60 -15.98
C ALA A 116 -12.19 7.87 -17.19
N GLY A 117 -11.31 6.91 -17.53
CA GLY A 117 -10.38 7.02 -18.65
C GLY A 117 -9.21 7.99 -18.42
N ARG A 118 -8.94 8.33 -17.15
CA ARG A 118 -7.81 9.19 -16.76
C ARG A 118 -6.98 8.49 -15.70
N ALA A 119 -5.67 8.44 -15.94
CA ALA A 119 -4.71 8.00 -14.93
C ALA A 119 -4.29 9.21 -14.11
N SER A 120 -4.34 9.10 -12.79
CA SER A 120 -3.93 10.15 -11.86
C SER A 120 -3.24 9.55 -10.65
N VAL A 121 -2.36 10.32 -10.01
CA VAL A 121 -1.76 9.91 -8.75
C VAL A 121 -2.84 9.79 -7.68
N LEU A 122 -2.97 8.59 -7.15
CA LEU A 122 -3.78 8.27 -5.99
C LEU A 122 -3.04 8.58 -4.69
N ALA A 123 -1.75 8.22 -4.61
CA ALA A 123 -0.96 8.39 -3.40
C ALA A 123 0.54 8.54 -3.68
N TRP A 124 1.22 9.24 -2.77
CA TRP A 124 2.67 9.41 -2.75
C TRP A 124 3.28 8.55 -1.64
N ILE A 125 4.35 7.83 -1.97
CA ILE A 125 5.18 7.08 -1.03
C ILE A 125 6.48 7.88 -0.82
N ASP A 126 6.43 8.83 0.11
CA ASP A 126 7.53 9.75 0.42
C ASP A 126 8.61 9.11 1.32
N ARG A 127 9.11 7.97 0.89
CA ARG A 127 10.13 7.19 1.61
C ARG A 127 11.16 6.66 0.63
N GLY A 128 12.37 7.20 0.73
CA GLY A 128 13.50 6.68 -0.03
C GLY A 128 14.04 5.36 0.54
N GLY A 129 14.68 4.57 -0.32
CA GLY A 129 15.20 3.24 0.00
C GLY A 129 15.13 2.31 -1.21
N GLN A 130 15.05 1.00 -0.98
CA GLN A 130 14.66 0.04 -1.99
C GLN A 130 13.16 -0.23 -1.86
N ILE A 131 12.40 0.05 -2.91
CA ILE A 131 10.95 -0.14 -2.96
C ILE A 131 10.63 -1.37 -3.83
N GLU A 132 9.77 -2.24 -3.31
CA GLU A 132 9.28 -3.43 -4.03
C GLU A 132 7.79 -3.67 -3.74
N LEU A 133 7.08 -4.25 -4.71
CA LEU A 133 5.72 -4.74 -4.52
C LEU A 133 5.76 -6.20 -4.08
N ARG A 134 5.08 -6.54 -2.98
CA ARG A 134 4.83 -7.92 -2.56
C ARG A 134 3.34 -8.23 -2.67
N LEU A 135 3.02 -9.32 -3.38
CA LEU A 135 1.67 -9.85 -3.50
C LEU A 135 1.60 -11.17 -2.73
N PRO A 136 1.33 -11.13 -1.41
CA PRO A 136 1.08 -12.36 -0.67
C PRO A 136 -0.17 -13.02 -1.27
N ASN A 137 -0.08 -14.34 -1.54
CA ASN A 137 -1.07 -15.15 -2.26
C ASN A 137 -2.43 -15.32 -1.52
N VAL A 138 -2.95 -14.28 -0.88
CA VAL A 138 -4.05 -14.35 0.10
C VAL A 138 -5.04 -13.23 -0.10
N GLY A 139 -5.97 -13.43 -1.03
CA GLY A 139 -7.22 -12.65 -1.14
C GLY A 139 -7.09 -11.22 -1.66
N PRO A 140 -8.23 -10.50 -1.76
CA PRO A 140 -8.25 -9.07 -2.11
C PRO A 140 -7.56 -8.25 -1.02
N ASN A 141 -7.03 -7.06 -1.35
CA ASN A 141 -6.29 -6.18 -0.42
C ASN A 141 -5.01 -6.79 0.17
N SER A 142 -4.42 -7.78 -0.49
CA SER A 142 -3.23 -8.45 0.02
C SER A 142 -1.94 -7.72 -0.34
N ALA A 143 -1.97 -6.86 -1.36
CA ALA A 143 -0.79 -6.16 -1.86
C ALA A 143 -0.12 -5.32 -0.77
N LEU A 144 1.20 -5.44 -0.69
CA LEU A 144 2.05 -4.69 0.22
C LEU A 144 3.12 -3.94 -0.60
N ILE A 145 3.22 -2.64 -0.37
CA ILE A 145 4.39 -1.87 -0.81
C ILE A 145 5.44 -1.99 0.30
N ILE A 146 6.60 -2.53 -0.04
CA ILE A 146 7.68 -2.73 0.91
C ILE A 146 8.77 -1.70 0.64
N VAL A 147 9.15 -0.97 1.69
CA VAL A 147 10.27 -0.03 1.66
C VAL A 147 11.37 -0.56 2.57
N LYS A 148 12.56 -0.81 2.02
CA LYS A 148 13.75 -1.26 2.73
C LYS A 148 14.75 -0.11 2.85
N GLN A 149 15.07 0.29 4.07
CA GLN A 149 15.99 1.39 4.37
C GLN A 149 17.21 0.88 5.15
N GLY A 150 18.40 1.33 4.77
CA GLY A 150 19.63 1.04 5.52
C GLY A 150 19.63 1.71 6.89
N LEU A 151 19.94 0.95 7.94
CA LEU A 151 20.22 1.46 9.28
C LEU A 151 21.70 1.32 9.57
N PHE A 152 22.40 2.46 9.65
CA PHE A 152 23.84 2.52 9.88
C PHE A 152 24.15 2.60 11.38
N ALA A 153 25.04 1.74 11.84
CA ALA A 153 25.66 1.79 13.16
C ALA A 153 26.95 2.61 13.12
N ALA A 154 27.46 2.97 14.30
CA ALA A 154 28.80 3.52 14.42
C ALA A 154 29.82 2.50 13.90
N GLY A 155 30.64 2.91 12.94
CA GLY A 155 31.62 2.05 12.27
C GLY A 155 31.15 1.42 10.96
N ASP A 156 29.87 1.56 10.59
CA ASP A 156 29.41 1.13 9.27
C ASP A 156 30.00 2.05 8.19
N ALA A 157 30.43 1.45 7.07
CA ALA A 157 30.76 2.23 5.88
C ALA A 157 29.47 2.77 5.24
N ASN A 158 29.54 3.93 4.58
CA ASN A 158 28.38 4.60 3.95
C ASN A 158 27.64 3.74 2.90
N CYS A 159 28.30 2.71 2.34
CA CYS A 159 27.69 1.76 1.40
C CYS A 159 26.90 0.64 2.08
N CYS A 160 27.09 0.48 3.38
CA CYS A 160 27.07 -0.83 3.99
C CYS A 160 26.44 -0.85 5.38
N PRO A 161 25.11 -0.59 5.46
CA PRO A 161 24.40 -0.62 6.72
C PRO A 161 24.42 -2.05 7.30
N SER A 162 24.63 -2.16 8.60
CA SER A 162 24.61 -3.43 9.35
C SER A 162 23.19 -4.01 9.52
N ARG A 163 22.16 -3.16 9.43
CA ARG A 163 20.75 -3.54 9.58
C ARG A 163 19.90 -2.92 8.49
N ILE A 164 18.77 -3.55 8.18
CA ILE A 164 17.76 -3.04 7.26
C ILE A 164 16.46 -2.85 8.03
N LYS A 165 15.86 -1.66 7.92
CA LYS A 165 14.49 -1.42 8.34
C LYS A 165 13.57 -1.70 7.16
N GLU A 166 12.68 -2.67 7.32
CA GLU A 166 11.64 -2.98 6.35
C GLU A 166 10.30 -2.43 6.85
N THR A 167 9.70 -1.52 6.10
CA THR A 167 8.37 -0.97 6.36
C THR A 167 7.41 -1.52 5.31
N SER A 168 6.37 -2.22 5.74
CA SER A 168 5.27 -2.70 4.89
C SER A 168 4.13 -1.70 4.93
N LEU A 169 3.72 -1.22 3.76
CA LEU A 169 2.59 -0.30 3.60
C LEU A 169 1.44 -1.03 2.93
N ARG A 170 0.21 -0.72 3.35
CA ARG A 170 -1.03 -1.25 2.78
C ARG A 170 -2.08 -0.16 2.71
N TRP A 171 -2.95 -0.23 1.71
CA TRP A 171 -4.12 0.64 1.63
C TRP A 171 -5.06 0.41 2.82
N ASP A 172 -5.50 1.48 3.48
CA ASP A 172 -6.44 1.44 4.60
C ASP A 172 -7.87 1.89 4.23
N GLY A 173 -8.10 2.12 2.94
CA GLY A 173 -9.33 2.72 2.42
C GLY A 173 -9.19 4.19 2.03
N SER A 174 -8.13 4.86 2.50
CA SER A 174 -7.90 6.29 2.24
C SER A 174 -6.45 6.65 1.90
N ALA A 175 -5.48 5.93 2.46
CA ALA A 175 -4.06 6.14 2.22
C ALA A 175 -3.28 4.82 2.36
N PHE A 176 -2.03 4.83 1.89
CA PHE A 176 -1.09 3.76 2.22
C PHE A 176 -0.54 4.00 3.63
N ALA A 177 -1.04 3.21 4.59
CA ALA A 177 -0.63 3.26 5.98
C ALA A 177 0.41 2.17 6.29
N ILE A 178 1.21 2.39 7.34
CA ILE A 178 2.14 1.36 7.84
C ILE A 178 1.32 0.20 8.39
N PHE A 179 1.43 -0.95 7.72
CA PHE A 179 0.86 -2.21 8.16
C PHE A 179 1.81 -2.98 9.09
N GLY A 180 3.13 -2.84 8.85
CA GLY A 180 4.14 -3.46 9.69
C GLY A 180 5.51 -2.82 9.52
N GLU A 181 6.34 -2.92 10.54
CA GLU A 181 7.74 -2.50 10.50
C GLU A 181 8.60 -3.53 11.22
N GLN A 182 9.74 -3.86 10.64
CA GLN A 182 10.71 -4.76 11.25
C GLN A 182 12.14 -4.32 10.95
N THR A 183 13.06 -4.62 11.86
CA THR A 183 14.50 -4.47 11.62
C THR A 183 15.12 -5.84 11.50
N ILE A 184 15.77 -6.10 10.37
CA ILE A 184 16.44 -7.36 10.08
C ILE A 184 17.95 -7.15 9.93
N PRO A 185 18.79 -8.11 10.33
CA PRO A 185 20.21 -8.09 9.98
C PRO A 185 20.39 -8.07 8.46
N ARG A 186 21.44 -7.40 7.98
CA ARG A 186 21.84 -7.52 6.57
C ARG A 186 22.24 -8.98 6.30
N GLN A 187 21.58 -9.63 5.33
CA GLN A 187 21.94 -10.98 4.88
C GLN A 187 23.09 -10.95 3.88
#